data_AF-A0A538P844-F1
#
_entry.id   AF-A0A538P844-F1
#
_cell.length_a   1.000
_cell.length_b   1.000
_cell.length_c   1.000
_cell.angle_alpha   90.00
_cell.angle_beta   90.00
_cell.angle_gamma   90.00
#
_symmetry.space_group_name_H-M   'P 1'
#
loop_
_entity.id
_entity.type
_entity.pdbx_description
1 polymer ?
#
loop_
_entity_poly.entity_id
_entity_poly.type
_entity_poly.pdbx_seq_one_letter_code
_entity_poly.pdbx_strand_id
1 'polypeptide(L)'
;MMTHISDPVVLMRRLTDMAAAAGWGILSVVGDLQYGSQLTVTAANCVFCDNQEMSTSPQCDFLVGTVKGIVDRVYGAPHEVWEESCAAMGDSACQTIAEESTDELMSPDSPASRSLVNARLRVAVAKSKSHLR
;
A
#
# COMPACT_ATOMS: atom_id res chain seq x y z
N MET A 1 -4.46 -20.95 -6.97
CA MET A 1 -5.89 -20.62 -6.78
C MET A 1 -5.92 -19.27 -6.10
N MET A 2 -6.16 -18.17 -6.83
CA MET A 2 -6.23 -16.84 -6.23
C MET A 2 -7.62 -16.67 -5.62
N THR A 3 -7.70 -16.78 -4.30
CA THR A 3 -8.85 -16.39 -3.50
C THR A 3 -9.20 -14.93 -3.81
N HIS A 4 -10.46 -14.65 -4.15
CA HIS A 4 -10.99 -13.30 -4.35
C HIS A 4 -10.47 -12.35 -3.27
N ILE A 5 -9.58 -11.44 -3.65
CA ILE A 5 -9.33 -10.25 -2.84
C ILE A 5 -10.62 -9.44 -2.97
N SER A 6 -11.29 -9.26 -1.83
CA SER A 6 -12.46 -8.38 -1.70
C SER A 6 -12.14 -7.03 -2.34
N ASP A 7 -13.12 -6.35 -2.95
CA ASP A 7 -13.00 -4.98 -3.46
C ASP A 7 -12.02 -4.15 -2.61
N PRO A 8 -10.91 -3.63 -3.18
CA PRO A 8 -9.84 -2.99 -2.41
C PRO A 8 -10.35 -1.83 -1.55
N VAL A 9 -11.39 -1.12 -2.00
CA VAL A 9 -12.05 -0.07 -1.23
C VAL A 9 -12.67 -0.65 0.05
N VAL A 10 -13.40 -1.76 -0.09
CA VAL A 10 -14.03 -2.46 1.04
C VAL A 10 -12.97 -3.05 1.97
N LEU A 11 -11.92 -3.63 1.41
CA LEU A 11 -10.84 -4.25 2.19
C LEU A 11 -10.08 -3.21 3.01
N MET A 12 -9.67 -2.10 2.40
CA MET A 12 -8.97 -1.02 3.10
C MET A 12 -9.81 -0.46 4.25
N ARG A 13 -11.10 -0.18 4.00
CA ARG A 13 -12.01 0.29 5.06
C ARG A 13 -12.10 -0.70 6.22
N ARG A 14 -12.25 -1.99 5.94
CA ARG A 14 -12.29 -3.03 6.99
C ARG A 14 -10.99 -3.10 7.78
N LEU A 15 -9.84 -2.98 7.14
CA LEU A 15 -8.55 -2.98 7.83
C LEU A 15 -8.42 -1.75 8.74
N THR A 16 -8.85 -0.58 8.27
CA THR A 16 -8.92 0.65 9.07
C THR A 16 -9.85 0.48 10.29
N ASP A 17 -11.05 -0.07 10.09
CA ASP A 17 -12.00 -0.33 11.17
C ASP A 17 -11.44 -1.32 12.20
N MET A 18 -10.75 -2.38 11.73
CA MET A 18 -10.11 -3.38 12.60
C MET A 18 -8.97 -2.76 13.42
N ALA A 19 -8.15 -1.91 12.81
CA ALA A 19 -7.05 -1.25 13.51
C ALA A 19 -7.59 -0.24 14.56
N ALA A 20 -8.66 0.49 14.25
CA ALA A 20 -9.34 1.35 15.22
C ALA A 20 -9.92 0.53 16.39
N ALA A 21 -10.59 -0.59 16.09
CA ALA A 21 -11.12 -1.51 17.10
C ALA A 21 -10.01 -2.17 17.95
N ALA A 22 -8.81 -2.33 17.40
CA ALA A 22 -7.62 -2.82 18.11
C ALA A 22 -6.96 -1.75 19.00
N GLY A 23 -7.49 -0.52 19.03
CA GLY A 23 -6.99 0.55 19.90
C GLY A 23 -5.79 1.30 19.34
N TRP A 24 -5.57 1.29 18.02
CA TRP A 24 -4.43 1.99 17.41
C TRP A 24 -4.62 3.51 17.34
N GLY A 25 -5.84 3.97 17.59
CA GLY A 25 -6.27 5.37 17.49
C GLY A 25 -7.56 5.49 16.69
N ILE A 26 -7.92 6.72 16.35
CA ILE A 26 -8.99 7.01 15.40
C ILE A 26 -8.35 7.10 14.02
N LEU A 27 -8.66 6.13 13.17
CA LEU A 27 -8.04 5.99 11.86
C LEU A 27 -8.97 6.41 10.73
N SER A 28 -8.42 7.09 9.73
CA SER A 28 -9.08 7.33 8.45
C SER A 28 -8.12 7.10 7.30
N VAL A 29 -8.63 6.62 6.17
CA VAL A 29 -7.88 6.48 4.93
C VAL A 29 -8.59 7.23 3.81
N VAL A 30 -7.85 8.07 3.08
CA VAL A 30 -8.35 8.86 1.95
C VAL A 30 -7.39 8.76 0.77
N GLY A 31 -7.83 9.18 -0.42
CA GLY A 31 -7.06 9.08 -1.66
C GLY A 31 -7.64 8.04 -2.63
N ASP A 32 -6.79 7.50 -3.49
CA ASP A 32 -7.16 6.52 -4.51
C ASP A 32 -7.25 5.10 -3.95
N LEU A 33 -8.34 4.81 -3.24
CA LEU A 33 -8.61 3.48 -2.69
C LEU A 33 -8.89 2.41 -3.75
N GLN A 34 -9.14 2.80 -5.00
CA GLN A 34 -9.50 1.88 -6.06
C GLN A 34 -8.26 1.25 -6.69
N TYR A 35 -7.21 2.05 -6.92
CA TYR A 35 -6.00 1.61 -7.59
C TYR A 35 -4.74 1.72 -6.73
N GLY A 36 -4.75 2.50 -5.64
CA GLY A 36 -3.63 2.61 -4.71
C GLY A 36 -2.55 3.61 -5.11
N SER A 37 -2.78 4.44 -6.12
CA SER A 37 -1.73 5.35 -6.64
C SER A 37 -1.18 6.30 -5.57
N GLN A 38 -2.05 6.86 -4.74
CA GLN A 38 -1.68 7.67 -3.57
C GLN A 38 -2.75 7.55 -2.49
N LEU A 39 -2.32 7.30 -1.26
CA LEU A 39 -3.17 7.17 -0.09
C LEU A 39 -2.62 7.98 1.07
N THR A 40 -3.52 8.56 1.86
CA THR A 40 -3.20 9.20 3.13
C THR A 40 -3.92 8.46 4.24
N VAL A 41 -3.15 7.95 5.21
CA VAL A 41 -3.66 7.36 6.45
C VAL A 41 -3.46 8.36 7.57
N THR A 42 -4.53 8.72 8.26
CA THR A 42 -4.48 9.62 9.42
C THR A 42 -4.83 8.84 10.68
N ALA A 43 -4.03 9.01 11.73
CA ALA A 43 -4.24 8.44 13.05
C ALA A 43 -4.28 9.55 14.11
N ALA A 44 -5.46 9.85 14.64
CA ALA A 44 -5.59 10.69 15.83
C ALA A 44 -5.50 9.81 17.09
N ASN A 45 -4.89 10.33 18.16
CA ASN A 45 -4.56 9.57 19.37
C ASN A 45 -3.77 8.28 19.03
N CYS A 46 -2.74 8.43 18.20
CA CYS A 46 -1.92 7.33 17.72
C CYS A 46 -1.12 6.70 18.86
N VAL A 47 -1.40 5.44 19.19
CA VAL A 47 -0.71 4.73 20.28
C VAL A 47 0.79 4.54 20.02
N PHE A 48 1.21 4.59 18.76
CA PHE A 48 2.60 4.34 18.37
C PHE A 48 3.55 5.49 18.71
N CYS A 49 3.03 6.69 18.97
CA CYS A 49 3.81 7.83 19.43
C CYS A 49 3.36 8.39 20.80
N ASP A 50 2.34 7.79 21.43
CA ASP A 50 1.67 8.31 22.64
C ASP A 50 2.62 8.48 23.85
N ASN A 51 3.65 7.64 23.97
CA ASN A 51 4.63 7.68 25.06
C ASN A 51 5.99 8.26 24.64
N GLN A 52 6.08 8.87 23.45
CA GLN A 52 7.32 9.50 23.02
C GLN A 52 7.44 10.88 23.67
N GLU A 53 8.67 11.24 24.05
CA GLU A 53 8.98 12.63 24.36
C GLU A 53 8.80 13.48 23.09
N MET A 54 8.61 14.79 23.28
CA MET A 54 8.50 15.73 22.18
C MET A 54 9.71 15.60 21.26
N SER A 55 9.46 15.32 19.98
CA SER A 55 10.48 14.99 18.99
C SER A 55 10.54 16.02 17.87
N THR A 56 11.70 16.14 17.24
CA THR A 56 11.91 16.97 16.04
C THR A 56 11.65 16.20 14.74
N SER A 57 11.33 14.91 14.81
CA SER A 57 11.07 14.05 13.65
C SER A 57 9.93 13.08 13.91
N PRO A 58 9.29 12.54 12.84
CA PRO A 58 8.24 11.54 12.98
C PRO A 58 8.72 10.30 13.75
N GLN A 59 7.80 9.58 14.39
CA GLN A 59 8.13 8.50 15.35
C GLN A 59 7.29 7.23 15.15
N CYS A 60 6.30 7.23 14.25
CA CYS A 60 5.38 6.10 14.09
C CYS A 60 5.92 5.05 13.12
N ASP A 61 7.16 4.57 13.31
CA ASP A 61 7.81 3.60 12.42
C ASP A 61 6.96 2.33 12.23
N PHE A 62 6.31 1.87 13.31
CA PHE A 62 5.41 0.73 13.26
C PHE A 62 4.20 0.97 12.35
N LEU A 63 3.61 2.17 12.40
CA LEU A 63 2.48 2.52 11.56
C LEU A 63 2.92 2.60 10.09
N VAL A 64 4.05 3.25 9.81
CA VAL A 64 4.64 3.34 8.46
C VAL A 64 4.89 1.94 7.89
N GLY A 65 5.56 1.07 8.64
CA GLY A 65 5.85 -0.29 8.20
C GLY A 65 4.58 -1.13 7.97
N THR A 66 3.57 -0.95 8.81
CA THR A 66 2.28 -1.63 8.65
C THR A 66 1.52 -1.14 7.43
N VAL A 67 1.44 0.18 7.22
CA VAL A 67 0.79 0.77 6.05
C VAL A 67 1.46 0.23 4.79
N LYS A 68 2.80 0.24 4.72
CA LYS A 68 3.55 -0.36 3.61
C LYS A 68 3.15 -1.81 3.34
N GLY A 69 3.20 -2.66 4.37
CA GLY A 69 2.84 -4.07 4.21
C GLY A 69 1.40 -4.29 3.73
N ILE A 70 0.46 -3.46 4.19
CA ILE A 70 -0.94 -3.51 3.76
C ILE A 70 -1.08 -3.08 2.31
N VAL A 71 -0.59 -1.88 1.93
CA VAL A 71 -0.79 -1.34 0.59
C VAL A 71 -0.10 -2.20 -0.48
N ASP A 72 1.13 -2.66 -0.20
CA ASP A 72 1.85 -3.57 -1.09
C ASP A 72 1.06 -4.87 -1.32
N ARG A 73 0.42 -5.37 -0.26
CA ARG A 73 -0.34 -6.62 -0.32
C ARG A 73 -1.72 -6.48 -0.95
N VAL A 74 -2.40 -5.35 -0.73
CA VAL A 74 -3.76 -5.09 -1.23
C VAL A 74 -3.73 -4.79 -2.73
N TYR A 75 -2.81 -3.92 -3.16
CA TYR A 75 -2.73 -3.48 -4.56
C TYR A 75 -1.77 -4.33 -5.40
N GLY A 76 -0.88 -5.10 -4.77
CA GLY A 76 0.04 -5.98 -5.49
C GLY A 76 1.14 -5.24 -6.26
N ALA A 77 1.42 -4.00 -5.85
CA ALA A 77 2.46 -3.13 -6.38
C ALA A 77 3.27 -2.55 -5.21
N PRO A 78 4.56 -2.22 -5.39
CA PRO A 78 5.36 -1.61 -4.34
C PRO A 78 4.92 -0.17 -4.08
N HIS A 79 4.94 0.24 -2.82
CA HIS A 79 4.71 1.63 -2.40
C HIS A 79 5.89 2.17 -1.60
N GLU A 80 6.17 3.45 -1.80
CA GLU A 80 6.94 4.28 -0.87
C GLU A 80 5.99 4.79 0.21
N VAL A 81 6.40 4.69 1.47
CA VAL A 81 5.56 5.07 2.61
C VAL A 81 6.40 5.85 3.61
N TRP A 82 5.91 7.02 4.03
CA TRP A 82 6.56 7.87 5.02
C TRP A 82 5.52 8.59 5.89
N GLU A 83 5.98 9.09 7.04
CA GLU A 83 5.16 9.92 7.93
C GLU A 83 5.42 11.41 7.64
N GLU A 84 4.37 12.15 7.27
CA GLU A 84 4.45 13.58 6.95
C GLU A 84 4.27 14.47 8.19
N SER A 85 3.42 14.05 9.14
CA SER A 85 3.19 14.73 10.42
C SER A 85 3.00 13.71 11.54
N CYS A 86 3.32 14.09 12.79
CA CYS A 86 3.29 13.18 13.94
C CYS A 86 2.90 13.91 15.22
N ALA A 87 2.04 13.28 16.05
CA ALA A 87 1.64 13.88 17.32
C ALA A 87 2.81 14.06 18.31
N ALA A 88 3.85 13.23 18.24
CA ALA A 88 5.08 13.45 19.02
C ALA A 88 5.85 14.71 18.61
N MET A 89 5.59 15.26 17.42
CA MET A 89 6.13 16.55 16.96
C MET A 89 5.26 17.74 17.39
N GLY A 90 4.16 17.48 18.09
CA GLY A 90 3.19 18.50 18.50
C GLY A 90 2.00 18.68 17.55
N ASP A 91 1.90 17.86 16.49
CA ASP A 91 0.73 17.87 15.60
C ASP A 91 -0.50 17.24 16.26
N SER A 92 -1.69 17.56 15.73
CA SER A 92 -2.96 17.02 16.25
C SER A 92 -3.22 15.55 15.87
N ALA A 93 -2.49 15.01 14.88
CA ALA A 93 -2.62 13.64 14.40
C ALA A 93 -1.34 13.21 13.67
N CYS A 94 -1.15 11.90 13.53
CA CYS A 94 -0.12 11.33 12.68
C CYS A 94 -0.66 11.15 11.26
N GLN A 95 0.06 11.61 10.24
CA GLN A 95 -0.29 11.38 8.84
C GLN A 95 0.80 10.57 8.16
N THR A 96 0.41 9.43 7.59
CA THR A 96 1.26 8.56 6.79
C THR A 96 0.80 8.62 5.34
N ILE A 97 1.74 8.92 4.44
CA ILE A 97 1.51 8.95 3.00
C ILE A 97 2.05 7.65 2.41
N ALA A 98 1.30 7.06 1.47
CA ALA A 98 1.73 5.95 0.66
C ALA A 98 1.55 6.29 -0.82
N GLU A 99 2.60 6.15 -1.62
CA GLU A 99 2.59 6.37 -3.07
C GLU A 99 3.10 5.14 -3.79
N GLU A 100 2.43 4.75 -4.87
CA GLU A 100 2.88 3.65 -5.71
C GLU A 100 4.27 3.96 -6.30
N SER A 101 5.23 3.08 -6.04
CA SER A 101 6.60 3.24 -6.52
C SER A 101 6.68 2.86 -7.99
N THR A 102 7.30 3.74 -8.79
CA THR A 102 7.56 3.47 -10.22
C THR A 102 8.76 2.55 -10.45
N ASP A 103 9.51 2.17 -9.41
CA ASP A 103 10.79 1.47 -9.57
C ASP A 103 10.63 0.05 -10.12
N GLU A 104 9.50 -0.63 -9.88
CA GLU A 104 9.27 -1.97 -10.44
C GLU A 104 8.91 -1.97 -11.94
N LEU A 105 8.49 -0.84 -12.52
CA LEU A 105 8.35 -0.70 -13.98
C LEU A 105 9.70 -0.71 -14.69
N MET A 106 10.79 -0.42 -13.98
CA MET A 106 12.14 -0.32 -14.53
C MET A 106 13.04 -1.52 -14.17
N SER A 107 12.56 -2.47 -13.37
CA SER A 107 13.34 -3.65 -12.97
C SER A 107 13.11 -4.84 -13.93
N PRO A 108 14.16 -5.36 -14.59
CA PRO A 108 14.06 -6.48 -15.54
C PRO A 108 13.60 -7.81 -14.90
N ASP A 109 13.62 -7.91 -13.56
CA ASP A 109 13.30 -9.12 -12.81
C ASP A 109 11.92 -9.11 -12.11
N SER A 110 11.10 -8.06 -12.29
CA SER A 110 9.77 -8.00 -11.68
C SER A 110 8.87 -9.17 -12.15
N PRO A 111 8.05 -9.78 -11.27
CA PRO A 111 7.05 -10.76 -11.67
C PRO A 111 6.06 -10.22 -12.71
N ALA A 112 5.83 -8.91 -12.76
CA ALA A 112 5.06 -8.25 -13.82
C ALA A 112 5.78 -8.34 -15.19
N SER A 113 7.10 -8.13 -15.22
CA SER A 113 7.95 -8.32 -16.40
C SER A 113 7.93 -9.78 -16.89
N ARG A 114 7.96 -10.76 -15.97
CA ARG A 114 7.85 -12.19 -16.30
C ARG A 114 6.46 -12.55 -16.84
N SER A 115 5.40 -11.91 -16.35
CA SER A 115 4.03 -12.08 -16.85
C SER A 115 3.87 -11.56 -18.28
N LEU A 116 4.44 -10.38 -18.59
CA LEU A 116 4.42 -9.80 -19.93
C LEU A 116 5.24 -10.60 -20.95
N VAL A 117 6.40 -11.13 -20.55
CA VAL A 117 7.22 -12.03 -21.39
C VAL A 117 6.46 -13.33 -21.69
N ASN A 118 5.81 -13.93 -20.69
CA ASN A 118 5.00 -15.14 -20.89
C ASN A 118 3.77 -14.88 -21.77
N ALA A 119 3.13 -13.71 -21.66
CA ALA A 119 2.03 -13.31 -22.54
C ALA A 119 2.49 -13.16 -24.00
N ARG A 120 3.64 -12.53 -24.24
CA ARG A 120 4.22 -12.38 -25.59
C ARG A 120 4.61 -13.72 -26.23
N LEU A 121 5.18 -14.65 -25.46
CA LEU A 121 5.50 -16.00 -25.92
C LEU A 121 4.24 -16.80 -26.32
N ARG A 122 3.14 -16.67 -25.55
CA ARG A 122 1.86 -17.32 -25.89
C ARG A 122 1.23 -16.78 -27.17
N VAL A 123 1.33 -15.47 -27.42
CA VAL A 123 0.84 -14.83 -28.65
C VAL A 123 1.68 -15.27 -29.87
N ALA A 124 3.00 -15.40 -29.72
CA ALA A 124 3.89 -15.88 -30.79
C ALA A 124 3.59 -17.34 -31.17
N VAL A 125 3.36 -18.21 -30.18
CA VAL A 125 2.98 -19.61 -30.43
C VAL A 125 1.59 -19.72 -31.06
N ALA A 126 0.64 -18.87 -30.68
CA ALA A 126 -0.69 -18.83 -31.28
C ALA A 126 -0.66 -18.40 -32.76
N LYS A 127 0.16 -17.40 -33.12
CA LYS A 127 0.34 -16.97 -34.52
C LYS A 127 1.05 -18.02 -35.39
N SER A 128 1.93 -18.83 -34.81
CA SER A 128 2.60 -19.91 -35.56
C SER A 128 1.65 -21.06 -35.94
N LYS A 129 0.60 -21.32 -35.15
CA LYS A 129 -0.38 -22.38 -35.44
C LYS A 129 -1.48 -21.95 -36.42
N SER A 130 -1.70 -20.65 -36.65
CA SER A 130 -2.74 -20.15 -37.57
C SER A 130 -2.31 -20.05 -39.04
N HIS A 131 -1.04 -20.35 -39.37
CA HIS A 131 -0.53 -20.35 -40.75
C HIS A 131 -0.37 -21.75 -41.36
N LEU A 132 -0.92 -22.79 -40.72
CA LEU A 132 -0.87 -24.19 -41.17
C LEU A 132 -2.26 -24.77 -41.45
N ARG A 133 -3.24 -23.93 -41.79
CA ARG A 133 -4.52 -24.37 -42.36
C ARG A 133 -4.85 -23.59 -43.62
#